data_AF-B8F9X7-F1
#
_entry.id   AF-B8F9X7-F1
#
_cell.length_a   1.000
_cell.length_b   1.000
_cell.length_c   1.000
_cell.angle_alpha   90.00
_cell.angle_beta   90.00
_cell.angle_gamma   90.00
#
_symmetry.space_group_name_H-M   'P 1'
#
loop_
_entity.id
_entity.type
_entity.pdbx_description
1 polymer ?
#
loop_
_entity_poly.entity_id
_entity_poly.type
_entity_poly.pdbx_seq_one_letter_code
_entity_poly.pdbx_strand_id
1 'polypeptide(L)'
;MMQKLTKKESGFTLIELMIVIAIIGILAAIAIPNFIAYRKKAYDKAAMTDLHNLNQSILAYYTEEGKEGVVMTLDVAKTAKAGFRQTSNVTVTVDGGTGQNDWTITTKHGQGDKTYTMTANQTLTVD
;
A
#
# COMPACT_ATOMS: atom_id res chain seq x y z
N MET A 1 -26.74 55.97 -39.94
CA MET A 1 -26.67 54.53 -40.27
C MET A 1 -25.88 53.83 -39.18
N MET A 2 -26.44 52.81 -38.54
CA MET A 2 -25.77 52.08 -37.46
C MET A 2 -25.99 50.58 -37.73
N GLN A 3 -24.97 49.92 -38.26
CA GLN A 3 -25.03 48.48 -38.55
C GLN A 3 -24.79 47.71 -37.25
N LYS A 4 -25.84 47.05 -36.74
CA LYS A 4 -25.75 46.11 -35.61
C LYS A 4 -25.02 44.84 -36.09
N LEU A 5 -23.83 44.60 -35.54
CA LEU A 5 -23.14 43.32 -35.65
C LEU A 5 -23.83 42.30 -34.72
N THR A 6 -24.73 41.48 -35.26
CA THR A 6 -25.27 40.32 -34.56
C THR A 6 -24.17 39.26 -34.42
N LYS A 7 -23.63 39.10 -33.21
CA LYS A 7 -22.80 37.93 -32.86
C LYS A 7 -23.65 36.68 -33.05
N LYS A 8 -23.22 35.75 -33.91
CA LYS A 8 -23.79 34.41 -33.97
C LYS A 8 -23.38 33.68 -32.68
N GLU A 9 -24.36 33.36 -31.84
CA GLU A 9 -24.19 32.42 -30.75
C GLU A 9 -23.97 31.02 -31.36
N SER A 10 -22.75 30.50 -31.26
CA SER A 10 -22.43 29.12 -31.63
C SER A 10 -22.72 28.20 -30.44
N GLY A 11 -23.88 27.54 -30.46
CA GLY A 11 -24.22 26.49 -29.49
C GLY A 11 -23.46 25.19 -29.77
N PHE A 12 -23.27 24.38 -28.72
CA PHE A 12 -22.71 23.03 -28.82
C PHE A 12 -23.71 22.10 -29.49
N THR A 13 -23.28 21.27 -30.44
CA THR A 13 -24.18 20.31 -31.10
C THR A 13 -24.36 19.06 -30.26
N LEU A 14 -25.54 18.42 -30.36
CA LEU A 14 -25.80 17.15 -29.68
C LEU A 14 -24.84 16.05 -30.16
N ILE A 15 -24.46 16.06 -31.44
CA ILE A 15 -23.53 15.08 -32.00
C ILE A 15 -22.11 15.25 -31.45
N GLU A 16 -21.65 16.49 -31.23
CA GLU A 16 -20.37 16.73 -30.55
C GLU A 16 -20.38 16.15 -29.13
N LEU A 17 -21.49 16.32 -28.40
CA LEU A 17 -21.60 15.75 -27.05
C LEU A 17 -21.62 14.22 -27.07
N MET A 18 -22.34 13.63 -28.03
CA MET A 18 -22.42 12.17 -28.17
C MET A 18 -21.07 11.52 -28.48
N ILE A 19 -20.27 12.13 -29.36
CA ILE A 19 -18.94 11.61 -29.69
C ILE A 19 -18.01 11.72 -28.48
N VAL A 20 -18.08 12.83 -27.73
CA VAL A 20 -17.25 13.03 -26.53
C VAL A 20 -17.54 11.96 -25.47
N ILE A 21 -18.82 11.71 -25.15
CA ILE A 21 -19.17 10.68 -24.16
C ILE A 21 -18.79 9.28 -24.64
N ALA A 22 -18.88 9.01 -25.95
CA ALA A 22 -18.45 7.72 -26.52
C ALA A 22 -16.95 7.49 -26.35
N ILE A 23 -16.12 8.51 -26.64
CA ILE A 23 -14.66 8.43 -26.46
C ILE A 23 -14.31 8.28 -24.98
N ILE A 24 -14.90 9.09 -24.08
CA ILE A 24 -14.67 8.97 -22.63
C ILE A 24 -15.10 7.60 -22.13
N GLY A 25 -16.21 7.04 -22.64
CA GLY A 25 -16.68 5.69 -22.31
C GLY A 25 -15.66 4.61 -22.65
N ILE A 26 -15.06 4.67 -23.84
CA ILE A 26 -14.02 3.71 -24.27
C ILE A 26 -12.77 3.84 -23.39
N LEU A 27 -12.32 5.06 -23.13
CA LEU A 27 -11.15 5.31 -22.28
C LEU A 27 -11.39 4.84 -20.84
N ALA A 28 -12.56 5.14 -20.26
CA ALA A 28 -12.93 4.76 -18.91
C ALA A 28 -13.00 3.23 -18.75
N ALA A 29 -13.53 2.52 -19.75
CA ALA A 29 -13.62 1.06 -19.74
C ALA A 29 -12.25 0.38 -19.57
N ILE A 30 -11.18 0.96 -20.14
CA ILE A 30 -9.81 0.43 -20.01
C ILE A 30 -9.11 1.00 -18.77
N ALA A 31 -9.28 2.31 -18.50
CA ALA A 31 -8.54 3.00 -17.46
C ALA A 31 -8.96 2.59 -16.05
N ILE A 32 -10.27 2.40 -15.80
CA ILE A 32 -10.79 2.08 -14.46
C ILE A 32 -10.26 0.74 -13.93
N PRO A 33 -10.35 -0.40 -14.63
CA PRO A 33 -9.83 -1.67 -14.11
C PRO A 33 -8.31 -1.61 -13.88
N ASN A 34 -7.56 -0.97 -14.78
CA ASN A 34 -6.12 -0.80 -14.64
C ASN A 34 -5.75 0.05 -13.42
N PHE A 35 -6.47 1.15 -13.21
CA PHE A 35 -6.26 2.02 -12.05
C PHE A 35 -6.51 1.28 -10.73
N ILE A 36 -7.56 0.46 -10.66
CA ILE A 36 -7.85 -0.37 -9.48
C ILE A 36 -6.70 -1.37 -9.25
N ALA A 37 -6.23 -2.06 -10.29
CA ALA A 37 -5.12 -3.00 -10.19
C ALA A 37 -3.82 -2.32 -9.72
N TYR A 38 -3.51 -1.12 -10.23
CA TYR A 38 -2.33 -0.36 -9.78
C TYR A 38 -2.43 0.09 -8.33
N ARG A 39 -3.61 0.53 -7.88
CA ARG A 39 -3.83 0.86 -6.47
C ARG A 39 -3.62 -0.35 -5.57
N LYS A 40 -4.20 -1.51 -5.92
CA LYS A 40 -3.98 -2.76 -5.20
C LYS A 40 -2.50 -3.14 -5.10
N LYS A 41 -1.76 -3.04 -6.21
CA LYS A 41 -0.31 -3.28 -6.20
C LYS A 41 0.45 -2.30 -5.30
N ALA A 42 0.02 -1.04 -5.22
CA ALA A 42 0.61 -0.07 -4.30
C ALA A 42 0.32 -0.42 -2.83
N TYR A 43 -0.89 -0.89 -2.55
CA TYR A 43 -1.28 -1.39 -1.22
C TYR A 43 -0.48 -2.62 -0.80
N ASP A 44 -0.32 -3.60 -1.68
CA ASP A 44 0.51 -4.78 -1.44
C ASP A 44 1.97 -4.37 -1.16
N LYS A 45 2.49 -3.40 -1.92
CA LYS A 45 3.84 -2.85 -1.69
C LYS A 45 3.96 -2.17 -0.33
N ALA A 46 2.94 -1.44 0.12
CA ALA A 46 2.96 -0.80 1.44
C ALA A 46 3.08 -1.85 2.55
N ALA A 47 2.32 -2.94 2.48
CA ALA A 47 2.44 -4.05 3.43
C ALA A 47 3.84 -4.68 3.42
N MET A 48 4.37 -4.95 2.21
CA MET A 48 5.71 -5.50 2.05
C MET A 48 6.81 -4.58 2.62
N THR A 49 6.68 -3.26 2.43
CA THR A 49 7.60 -2.27 2.99
C THR A 49 7.55 -2.28 4.52
N ASP A 50 6.36 -2.32 5.11
CA ASP A 50 6.20 -2.40 6.56
C ASP A 50 6.83 -3.68 7.12
N LEU A 51 6.65 -4.83 6.45
CA LEU A 51 7.29 -6.09 6.84
C LEU A 51 8.81 -5.99 6.87
N HIS A 52 9.43 -5.41 5.84
CA HIS A 52 10.87 -5.22 5.81
C HIS A 52 11.35 -4.24 6.87
N ASN A 53 10.67 -3.11 7.04
CA ASN A 53 11.03 -2.13 8.05
C ASN A 53 10.94 -2.71 9.47
N LEU A 54 9.89 -3.49 9.74
CA LEU A 54 9.73 -4.15 11.04
C LEU A 54 10.81 -5.19 11.27
N ASN A 55 11.17 -5.98 10.25
CA ASN A 55 12.26 -6.93 10.34
C ASN A 55 13.59 -6.25 10.69
N GLN A 56 13.92 -5.13 10.03
CA GLN A 56 15.12 -4.37 10.39
C GLN A 56 15.05 -3.88 11.84
N SER A 57 13.87 -3.49 12.32
CA SER A 57 13.64 -3.11 13.71
C SER A 57 13.91 -4.26 14.69
N ILE A 58 13.41 -5.46 14.38
CA ILE A 58 13.63 -6.67 15.19
C ILE A 58 15.11 -7.09 15.18
N LEU A 59 15.78 -7.05 14.03
CA LEU A 59 17.21 -7.34 13.93
C LEU A 59 18.06 -6.34 14.73
N ALA A 60 17.69 -5.05 14.69
CA ALA A 60 18.36 -4.02 15.48
C ALA A 60 18.17 -4.26 16.99
N TYR A 61 16.96 -4.65 17.43
CA TYR A 61 16.69 -5.00 18.83
C TYR A 61 17.64 -6.10 19.33
N TYR A 62 17.76 -7.21 18.61
CA TYR A 62 18.64 -8.31 19.04
C TYR A 62 20.12 -7.98 18.92
N THR A 63 20.52 -7.17 17.93
CA THR A 63 21.93 -6.79 17.71
C THR A 63 22.43 -5.78 18.74
N GLU A 64 21.60 -4.79 19.10
CA GLU A 64 22.00 -3.70 19.99
C GLU A 64 21.73 -4.00 21.46
N GLU A 65 20.64 -4.70 21.78
CA GLU A 65 20.22 -4.93 23.16
C GLU A 65 20.60 -6.32 23.69
N GLY A 66 20.87 -7.30 22.83
CA GLY A 66 21.24 -8.66 23.23
C GLY A 66 20.22 -9.35 24.13
N LYS A 67 18.97 -8.88 24.15
CA LYS A 67 17.92 -9.32 25.08
C LYS A 67 17.21 -10.57 24.56
N GLU A 68 17.79 -11.72 24.86
CA GLU A 68 17.02 -12.96 24.91
C GLU A 68 16.18 -13.03 26.19
N GLY A 69 15.12 -13.84 26.18
CA GLY A 69 14.24 -14.02 27.34
C GLY A 69 13.02 -13.09 27.39
N VAL A 70 12.89 -12.17 26.43
CA VAL A 70 11.70 -11.34 26.22
C VAL A 70 10.97 -11.82 24.96
N VAL A 71 9.67 -12.08 25.09
CA VAL A 71 8.82 -12.48 23.96
C VAL A 71 8.77 -11.36 22.92
N MET A 72 9.14 -11.66 21.68
CA MET A 72 9.10 -10.70 20.59
C MET A 72 7.65 -10.40 20.22
N THR A 73 7.24 -9.15 20.45
CA THR A 73 5.91 -8.63 20.10
C THR A 73 6.05 -7.36 19.26
N LEU A 74 4.95 -6.89 18.68
CA LEU A 74 4.96 -5.65 17.90
C LEU A 74 5.42 -4.44 18.74
N ASP A 75 5.06 -4.37 20.02
CA ASP A 75 5.46 -3.27 20.89
C ASP A 75 6.97 -3.33 21.19
N VAL A 76 7.51 -4.52 21.46
CA VAL A 76 8.96 -4.72 21.61
C VAL A 76 9.68 -4.31 20.32
N ALA A 77 9.21 -4.78 19.16
CA ALA A 77 9.80 -4.41 17.88
C ALA A 77 9.76 -2.89 17.61
N LYS A 78 8.77 -2.16 18.14
CA LYS A 78 8.67 -0.70 18.05
C LYS A 78 9.60 0.04 19.01
N THR A 79 9.99 -0.58 20.13
CA THR A 79 10.93 0.03 21.08
C THR A 79 12.37 0.05 20.58
N ALA A 80 12.70 -0.77 19.57
CA ALA A 80 14.01 -0.77 18.96
C ALA A 80 14.37 0.61 18.42
N LYS A 81 15.65 0.99 18.54
CA LYS A 81 16.18 2.29 18.11
C LYS A 81 15.90 2.62 16.64
N ALA A 82 15.82 1.60 15.79
CA ALA A 82 15.48 1.74 14.38
C ALA A 82 14.10 2.39 14.15
N GLY A 83 13.18 2.28 15.11
CA GLY A 83 11.88 2.94 15.12
C GLY A 83 10.95 2.45 14.02
N PHE A 84 10.05 1.52 14.33
CA PHE A 84 9.03 1.09 13.38
C PHE A 84 7.80 2.01 13.41
N ARG A 85 7.39 2.50 12.23
CA ARG A 85 6.14 3.24 12.04
C ARG A 85 5.29 2.52 11.00
N GLN A 86 4.16 2.03 11.46
CA GLN A 86 3.20 1.31 10.63
C GLN A 86 2.50 2.24 9.65
N THR A 87 2.35 1.79 8.41
CA THR A 87 1.57 2.45 7.38
C THR A 87 0.07 2.31 7.69
N SER A 88 -0.72 3.36 7.42
CA SER A 88 -2.16 3.33 7.60
C SER A 88 -2.80 2.16 6.85
N ASN A 89 -3.73 1.45 7.50
CA ASN A 89 -4.47 0.32 6.93
C ASN A 89 -3.60 -0.90 6.53
N VAL A 90 -2.34 -0.95 6.94
CA VAL A 90 -1.59 -2.21 7.03
C VAL A 90 -1.87 -2.81 8.40
N THR A 91 -2.30 -4.06 8.47
CA THR A 91 -2.29 -4.86 9.69
C THR A 91 -0.92 -5.50 9.83
N VAL A 92 -0.32 -5.40 11.02
CA VAL A 92 0.99 -5.99 11.33
C VAL A 92 0.82 -6.88 12.55
N THR A 93 1.22 -8.14 12.42
CA THR A 93 1.26 -9.12 13.50
C THR A 93 2.68 -9.59 13.68
N VAL A 94 3.13 -9.68 14.92
CA VAL A 94 4.39 -10.32 15.30
C VAL A 94 4.02 -11.46 16.23
N ASP A 95 4.28 -12.68 15.79
CA ASP A 95 4.19 -13.88 16.61
C ASP A 95 5.63 -14.33 16.91
N GLY A 96 6.08 -14.16 18.15
CA GLY A 96 7.45 -14.46 18.51
C GLY A 96 7.56 -15.08 19.89
N GLY A 97 8.62 -15.83 20.08
CA GLY A 97 9.10 -16.31 21.36
C GLY A 97 10.26 -15.45 21.85
N THR A 98 11.07 -16.04 22.74
CA THR A 98 12.09 -15.30 23.50
C THR A 98 13.47 -15.29 22.85
N GLY A 99 13.68 -16.08 21.79
CA GLY A 99 14.96 -16.27 21.13
C GLY A 99 15.08 -15.46 19.83
N GLN A 100 16.32 -15.14 19.45
CA GLN A 100 16.61 -14.37 18.22
C GLN A 100 16.09 -15.03 16.93
N ASN A 101 15.95 -16.36 16.94
CA ASN A 101 15.50 -17.16 15.80
C ASN A 101 14.04 -17.62 15.91
N ASP A 102 13.28 -17.06 16.86
CA ASP A 102 11.94 -17.52 17.21
C ASP A 102 10.93 -16.38 17.05
N TRP A 103 10.70 -15.97 15.81
CA TRP A 103 9.66 -14.99 15.49
C TRP A 103 9.20 -15.10 14.04
N THR A 104 7.98 -14.63 13.81
CA THR A 104 7.31 -14.51 12.53
C THR A 104 6.58 -13.17 12.46
N ILE A 105 6.80 -12.43 11.38
CA ILE A 105 6.11 -11.18 11.07
C ILE A 105 5.10 -11.47 9.98
N THR A 106 3.85 -11.03 10.15
CA THR A 106 2.83 -11.06 9.09
C THR A 106 2.27 -9.67 8.86
N THR A 107 2.18 -9.26 7.60
CA THR A 107 1.60 -7.98 7.20
C THR A 107 0.57 -8.14 6.08
N LYS A 108 -0.49 -7.33 6.13
CA LYS A 108 -1.52 -7.28 5.09
C LYS A 108 -2.12 -5.89 5.01
N HIS A 109 -2.21 -5.31 3.82
CA HIS A 109 -2.97 -4.09 3.62
C HIS A 109 -4.46 -4.42 3.47
N GLY A 110 -5.36 -3.71 4.16
CA GLY A 110 -6.81 -3.99 4.16
C GLY A 110 -7.52 -3.78 2.81
N GLN A 111 -6.81 -3.27 1.81
CA GLN A 111 -7.25 -3.10 0.41
C GLN A 111 -6.28 -3.76 -0.59
N GLY A 112 -5.23 -4.40 -0.08
CA GLY A 112 -4.36 -5.26 -0.86
C GLY A 112 -4.95 -6.67 -0.91
N ASP A 113 -4.46 -7.47 -1.84
CA ASP A 113 -4.90 -8.85 -2.00
C ASP A 113 -3.89 -9.84 -1.41
N LYS A 114 -2.68 -9.38 -1.07
CA LYS A 114 -1.57 -10.21 -0.60
C LYS A 114 -1.31 -10.08 0.90
N THR A 115 -0.92 -11.19 1.49
CA THR A 115 -0.43 -11.32 2.86
C THR A 115 1.04 -11.70 2.79
N TYR A 116 1.90 -10.95 3.45
CA TYR A 116 3.34 -11.21 3.48
C TYR A 116 3.72 -11.72 4.84
N THR A 117 4.41 -12.85 4.89
CA THR A 117 4.90 -13.44 6.13
C THR A 117 6.40 -13.68 6.05
N MET A 118 7.13 -13.32 7.09
CA MET A 118 8.58 -13.54 7.17
C MET A 118 8.99 -14.10 8.51
N THR A 119 9.75 -15.18 8.48
CA THR A 119 10.30 -15.83 9.68
C THR A 119 11.66 -15.28 10.05
N ALA A 120 12.14 -15.61 11.25
CA ALA A 120 13.46 -15.22 11.73
C ALA A 120 14.63 -15.62 10.82
N ASN A 121 14.47 -16.70 10.06
CA ASN A 121 15.45 -17.16 9.07
C ASN A 121 15.37 -16.40 7.73
N GLN A 122 14.64 -15.28 7.68
CA GLN A 122 14.42 -14.44 6.51
C GLN A 122 13.71 -15.15 5.35
N THR A 123 12.99 -16.24 5.63
CA THR A 123 12.13 -16.90 4.65
C THR A 123 10.86 -16.07 4.48
N LEU A 124 10.67 -15.49 3.29
CA LEU A 124 9.47 -14.77 2.90
C LEU A 124 8.47 -15.71 2.22
N THR A 125 7.23 -15.72 2.70
CA THR A 125 6.07 -16.34 2.03
C THR A 125 5.02 -15.29 1.69
N VAL A 126 4.26 -15.54 0.63
CA VAL A 126 3.23 -14.64 0.11
C VAL A 126 1.98 -15.44 -0.19
N ASP A 127 0.88 -15.10 0.47
CA ASP A 127 -0.45 -15.73 0.32
C ASP A 127 -1.50 -14.73 -0.17
#